data_AF-A0A561W5N9-F1
#
_entry.id   AF-A0A561W5N9-F1
#
_cell.length_a   1.000
_cell.length_b   1.000
_cell.length_c   1.000
_cell.angle_alpha   90.00
_cell.angle_beta   90.00
_cell.angle_gamma   90.00
#
_symmetry.space_group_name_H-M   'P 1'
#
loop_
_entity.id
_entity.type
_entity.pdbx_description
1 polymer ?
#
loop_
_entity_poly.entity_id
_entity_poly.type
_entity_poly.pdbx_seq_one_letter_code
_entity_poly.pdbx_strand_id
1 'polypeptide(L)'
;MSSIRDRVKQIVPSQVTNRVKDSLVGYGVRTSGRRPLPDFLIIGTKRGGTTSLWNYLIQHPLVPRLFPAWNTKASHYFEQNWHRGEAWYRSHFPTSRQRATLQRRHGGPVRVGEAAPLYMFHPLAAQRVAALMPTVRLIVLLRDPVERAYSHWKERRTHGVEPLDFADALAAEQERTAGERERLIAEPESFSEPFDWYTYRARGRYLEHLEPWLGRFDRERILVLPSEDLYRDARGTYRRTVEFLGLPPHDLPAFKVYNDRRSVPLEAQVRAELTEYYRPHNAALRQRLGLDLDWSERAP
;
A
#
# COMPACT_ATOMS: atom_id res chain seq x y z
N MET A 1 8.68 19.69 -21.74
CA MET A 1 9.49 20.70 -21.04
C MET A 1 9.77 20.22 -19.62
N SER A 2 11.04 19.88 -19.32
CA SER A 2 11.48 19.46 -17.98
C SER A 2 11.17 20.56 -16.95
N SER A 3 10.49 20.21 -15.86
CA SER A 3 10.12 21.15 -14.79
C SER A 3 11.39 21.73 -14.16
N ILE A 4 11.33 22.96 -13.66
CA ILE A 4 12.42 23.56 -12.85
C ILE A 4 12.85 22.59 -11.74
N ARG A 5 11.91 21.81 -11.19
CA ARG A 5 12.17 20.77 -10.19
C ARG A 5 13.05 19.62 -10.71
N ASP A 6 12.88 19.24 -11.98
CA ASP A 6 13.62 18.13 -12.61
C ASP A 6 15.05 18.56 -12.97
N ARG A 7 15.25 19.83 -13.34
CA ARG A 7 16.60 20.43 -13.50
C ARG A 7 17.35 20.54 -12.17
N VAL A 8 16.67 20.98 -11.10
CA VAL A 8 17.27 21.07 -9.76
C VAL A 8 17.67 19.68 -9.23
N LYS A 9 16.89 18.63 -9.51
CA LYS A 9 17.24 17.25 -9.15
C LYS A 9 18.50 16.71 -9.83
N GLN A 10 18.83 17.21 -11.03
CA GLN A 10 20.05 16.82 -11.75
C GLN A 10 21.29 17.58 -11.25
N ILE A 11 21.10 18.74 -10.61
CA ILE A 11 22.19 19.64 -10.20
C ILE A 11 22.58 19.42 -8.73
N VAL A 12 21.64 19.04 -7.86
CA VAL A 12 21.93 18.88 -6.43
C VAL A 12 22.46 17.46 -6.15
N PRO A 13 23.67 17.31 -5.58
CA PRO A 13 24.22 16.00 -5.23
C PRO A 13 23.26 15.23 -4.31
N SER A 14 23.12 13.92 -4.55
CA SER A 14 22.25 13.04 -3.76
C SER A 14 22.54 13.14 -2.25
N GLN A 15 23.80 13.32 -1.88
CA GLN A 15 24.25 13.55 -0.50
C GLN A 15 23.61 14.78 0.17
N VAL A 16 23.48 15.90 -0.57
CA VAL A 16 22.85 17.12 -0.06
C VAL A 16 21.35 16.88 0.12
N THR A 17 20.70 16.23 -0.85
CA THR A 17 19.27 15.90 -0.73
C THR A 17 18.97 14.94 0.42
N ASN A 18 19.88 14.00 0.71
CA ASN A 18 19.75 13.06 1.81
C ASN A 18 19.94 13.76 3.16
N ARG A 19 20.97 14.61 3.31
CA ARG A 19 21.15 15.41 4.55
C ARG A 19 19.95 16.31 4.86
N VAL A 20 19.33 16.91 3.85
CA VAL A 20 18.10 17.70 4.03
C VAL A 20 16.95 16.81 4.49
N LYS A 21 16.77 15.63 3.89
CA LYS A 21 15.76 14.65 4.32
C LYS A 21 15.98 14.24 5.77
N ASP A 22 17.20 13.86 6.13
CA ASP A 22 17.56 13.43 7.48
C ASP A 22 17.34 14.55 8.50
N SER A 23 17.67 15.79 8.13
CA SER A 23 17.45 16.96 8.99
C SER A 23 15.96 17.21 9.24
N LEU A 24 15.12 17.07 8.21
CA LEU A 24 13.67 17.20 8.34
C LEU A 24 13.05 16.04 9.14
N VAL A 25 13.50 14.81 8.94
CA VAL A 25 13.07 13.66 9.75
C VAL A 25 13.50 13.88 11.21
N GLY A 26 14.73 14.34 11.47
CA GLY A 26 15.20 14.70 12.80
C GLY A 26 14.35 15.80 13.45
N TYR A 27 13.97 16.83 12.69
CA TYR A 27 12.98 17.82 13.15
C TYR A 27 11.61 17.18 13.45
N GLY A 28 11.16 16.28 12.59
CA GLY A 28 9.93 15.52 12.78
C GLY A 28 9.95 14.69 14.07
N VAL A 29 11.06 14.00 14.36
CA VAL A 29 11.27 13.22 15.59
C VAL A 29 11.22 14.12 16.82
N ARG A 30 11.94 15.26 16.81
CA ARG A 30 11.89 16.24 17.92
C ARG A 30 10.51 16.85 18.14
N THR A 31 9.66 16.85 17.11
CA THR A 31 8.29 17.35 17.17
C THR A 31 7.23 16.24 17.25
N SER A 32 7.64 14.99 17.45
CA SER A 32 6.78 13.80 17.41
C SER A 32 5.62 13.85 18.41
N GLY A 33 5.85 14.37 19.63
CA GLY A 33 4.79 14.55 20.64
C GLY A 33 3.65 15.49 20.20
N ARG A 34 3.85 16.30 19.15
CA ARG A 34 2.82 17.17 18.55
C ARG A 34 2.23 16.59 17.27
N ARG A 35 2.58 15.36 16.88
CA ARG A 35 2.17 14.70 15.64
C ARG A 35 1.35 13.47 15.98
N PRO A 36 0.01 13.54 15.87
CA PRO A 36 -0.84 12.40 16.13
C PRO A 36 -0.56 11.29 15.10
N LEU A 37 -0.84 10.05 15.50
CA LEU A 37 -0.80 8.87 14.63
C LEU A 37 -1.83 9.00 13.49
N PRO A 38 -1.68 8.23 12.39
CA PRO A 38 -2.62 8.26 11.27
C PRO A 38 -4.00 7.72 11.66
N ASP A 39 -5.01 8.24 11.00
CA ASP A 39 -6.42 7.86 11.10
C ASP A 39 -6.76 6.64 10.22
N PHE A 40 -5.99 6.42 9.15
CA PHE A 40 -6.18 5.30 8.24
C PHE A 40 -4.88 4.78 7.61
N LEU A 41 -4.88 3.52 7.16
CA LEU A 41 -3.81 2.89 6.41
C LEU A 41 -4.37 2.18 5.17
N ILE A 42 -3.79 2.42 3.99
CA ILE A 42 -3.98 1.55 2.83
C ILE A 42 -2.91 0.46 2.91
N ILE A 43 -3.29 -0.69 3.48
CA ILE A 43 -2.36 -1.76 3.87
C ILE A 43 -2.03 -2.73 2.74
N GLY A 44 -2.81 -2.72 1.65
CA GLY A 44 -2.64 -3.70 0.59
C GLY A 44 -3.57 -3.47 -0.60
N THR A 45 -3.38 -4.19 -1.71
CA THR A 45 -2.25 -5.12 -1.95
C THR A 45 -1.19 -4.49 -2.87
N LYS A 46 0.02 -5.06 -2.86
CA LYS A 46 1.07 -4.67 -3.81
C LYS A 46 0.54 -4.96 -5.22
N ARG A 47 0.58 -3.96 -6.10
CA ARG A 47 0.01 -3.99 -7.47
C ARG A 47 -1.53 -4.06 -7.56
N GLY A 48 -2.25 -3.78 -6.47
CA GLY A 48 -3.72 -3.64 -6.45
C GLY A 48 -4.25 -2.21 -6.66
N GLY A 49 -3.45 -1.26 -7.18
CA GLY A 49 -3.93 0.11 -7.39
C GLY A 49 -3.87 1.05 -6.18
N THR A 50 -3.20 0.64 -5.09
CA THR A 50 -3.02 1.48 -3.88
C THR A 50 -2.42 2.86 -4.16
N THR A 51 -1.49 2.97 -5.11
CA THR A 51 -0.91 4.26 -5.52
C THR A 51 -1.93 5.18 -6.16
N SER A 52 -2.80 4.66 -7.03
CA SER A 52 -3.85 5.45 -7.68
C SER A 52 -4.83 5.96 -6.64
N LEU A 53 -5.34 5.08 -5.77
CA LEU A 53 -6.25 5.49 -4.70
C LEU A 53 -5.61 6.53 -3.76
N TRP A 54 -4.37 6.32 -3.33
CA TRP A 54 -3.64 7.29 -2.51
C TRP A 54 -3.54 8.66 -3.20
N ASN A 55 -3.20 8.69 -4.48
CA ASN A 55 -3.11 9.94 -5.25
C ASN A 55 -4.45 10.64 -5.41
N TYR A 56 -5.57 9.92 -5.42
CA TYR A 56 -6.91 10.52 -5.39
C TYR A 56 -7.23 11.08 -3.99
N LEU A 57 -6.94 10.32 -2.93
CA LEU A 57 -7.21 10.75 -1.56
C LEU A 57 -6.46 12.03 -1.18
N ILE A 58 -5.19 12.16 -1.50
CA ILE A 58 -4.39 13.36 -1.15
C ILE A 58 -4.78 14.63 -1.95
N GLN A 59 -5.72 14.53 -2.90
CA GLN A 59 -6.34 15.70 -3.53
C GLN A 59 -7.48 16.25 -2.68
N HIS A 60 -8.02 15.46 -1.75
CA HIS A 60 -9.02 15.93 -0.80
C HIS A 60 -8.40 16.95 0.17
N PRO A 61 -8.99 18.14 0.38
CA PRO A 61 -8.39 19.22 1.18
C PRO A 61 -8.16 18.84 2.65
N LEU A 62 -8.95 17.90 3.17
CA LEU A 62 -8.84 17.37 4.53
C LEU A 62 -7.99 16.08 4.65
N VAL A 63 -7.31 15.66 3.57
CA VAL A 63 -6.36 14.54 3.59
C VAL A 63 -4.96 15.07 3.28
N PRO A 64 -4.17 15.46 4.30
CA PRO A 64 -2.85 16.00 4.09
C PRO A 64 -1.86 14.93 3.62
N ARG A 65 -0.85 15.38 2.87
CA ARG A 65 0.30 14.55 2.50
C ARG A 65 1.16 14.26 3.73
N LEU A 66 1.95 13.19 3.63
CA LEU A 66 3.00 12.88 4.60
C LEU A 66 4.00 14.03 4.73
N PHE A 67 4.53 14.19 5.93
CA PHE A 67 5.71 14.99 6.20
C PHE A 67 6.95 14.07 6.15
N PRO A 68 8.12 14.58 5.75
CA PRO A 68 8.25 15.68 4.83
C PRO A 68 7.66 15.31 3.45
N ALA A 69 7.12 16.28 2.71
CA ALA A 69 6.25 16.06 1.53
C ALA A 69 7.00 15.62 0.25
N TRP A 70 7.83 14.58 0.35
CA TRP A 70 8.73 14.10 -0.70
C TRP A 70 8.05 13.26 -1.79
N ASN A 71 6.73 13.37 -1.95
CA ASN A 71 5.94 12.52 -2.84
C ASN A 71 6.06 11.02 -2.51
N THR A 72 6.35 10.68 -1.26
CA THR A 72 6.16 9.31 -0.77
C THR A 72 4.70 9.10 -0.39
N LYS A 73 4.25 7.85 -0.47
CA LYS A 73 2.94 7.42 0.03
C LYS A 73 3.02 6.64 1.33
N ALA A 74 4.22 6.25 1.79
CA ALA A 74 4.40 5.49 3.01
C ALA A 74 5.73 5.77 3.71
N SER A 75 5.72 5.53 5.01
CA SER A 75 6.90 5.46 5.89
C SER A 75 7.52 4.06 5.93
N HIS A 76 6.78 3.02 5.53
CA HIS A 76 7.21 1.61 5.62
C HIS A 76 7.56 1.20 7.07
N TYR A 77 6.87 1.78 8.06
CA TYR A 77 7.18 1.62 9.48
C TYR A 77 6.92 0.20 10.00
N PHE A 78 5.76 -0.38 9.73
CA PHE A 78 5.39 -1.69 10.29
C PHE A 78 6.04 -2.89 9.58
N GLU A 79 6.86 -2.65 8.57
CA GLU A 79 7.56 -3.68 7.78
C GLU A 79 9.09 -3.50 7.80
N GLN A 80 9.62 -2.33 7.41
CA GLN A 80 11.06 -2.12 7.24
C GLN A 80 11.69 -1.26 8.35
N ASN A 81 10.96 -0.25 8.82
CA ASN A 81 11.50 0.78 9.71
C ASN A 81 11.05 0.62 11.17
N TRP A 82 10.63 -0.58 11.57
CA TRP A 82 10.05 -0.82 12.90
C TRP A 82 11.02 -0.45 14.04
N HIS A 83 12.29 -0.83 13.89
CA HIS A 83 13.39 -0.55 14.82
C HIS A 83 13.61 0.96 15.11
N ARG A 84 13.08 1.86 14.26
CA ARG A 84 13.26 3.31 14.44
C ARG A 84 12.32 3.90 15.50
N GLY A 85 11.37 3.12 16.00
CA GLY A 85 10.46 3.52 17.08
C GLY A 85 9.36 4.50 16.69
N GLU A 86 8.40 4.66 17.60
CA GLU A 86 7.18 5.43 17.35
C GLU A 86 7.43 6.90 17.06
N ALA A 87 8.43 7.52 17.71
CA ALA A 87 8.78 8.92 17.48
C ALA A 87 9.20 9.15 16.01
N TRP A 88 9.92 8.19 15.42
CA TRP A 88 10.25 8.21 14.00
C TRP A 88 9.01 8.02 13.13
N TYR A 89 8.09 7.13 13.50
CA TYR A 89 6.85 6.97 12.75
C TYR A 89 6.02 8.25 12.74
N ARG A 90 5.77 8.84 13.92
CA ARG A 90 5.08 10.12 14.11
C ARG A 90 5.71 11.26 13.33
N SER A 91 7.02 11.23 13.13
CA SER A 91 7.75 12.24 12.36
C SER A 91 7.19 12.40 10.94
N HIS A 92 6.53 11.36 10.39
CA HIS A 92 6.01 11.36 9.03
C HIS A 92 4.63 12.01 8.86
N PHE A 93 4.00 12.47 9.94
CA PHE A 93 2.62 12.97 9.92
C PHE A 93 2.54 14.45 10.29
N PRO A 94 1.53 15.19 9.80
CA PRO A 94 1.35 16.59 10.17
C PRO A 94 1.09 16.75 11.66
N THR A 95 1.57 17.86 12.20
CA THR A 95 1.33 18.27 13.58
C THR A 95 -0.15 18.54 13.85
N SER A 96 -0.58 18.47 15.11
CA SER A 96 -1.93 18.84 15.54
C SER A 96 -2.29 20.27 15.12
N ARG A 97 -1.32 21.20 15.14
CA ARG A 97 -1.52 22.58 14.67
C ARG A 97 -1.84 22.63 13.17
N GLN A 98 -1.11 21.85 12.35
CA GLN A 98 -1.38 21.76 10.91
C GLN A 98 -2.75 21.14 10.63
N ARG A 99 -3.12 20.08 11.36
CA ARG A 99 -4.46 19.48 11.28
C ARG A 99 -5.54 20.52 11.61
N ALA A 100 -5.41 21.23 12.73
CA ALA A 100 -6.35 22.26 13.15
C ALA A 100 -6.49 23.42 12.15
N THR A 101 -5.39 23.82 11.50
CA THR A 101 -5.42 24.82 10.42
C THR A 101 -6.23 24.33 9.22
N LEU A 102 -6.06 23.08 8.78
CA LEU A 102 -6.84 22.51 7.69
C LEU A 102 -8.31 22.40 8.05
N GLN A 103 -8.63 21.95 9.27
CA GLN A 103 -10.02 21.87 9.77
C GLN A 103 -10.70 23.24 9.74
N ARG A 104 -10.05 24.30 10.26
CA ARG A 104 -10.60 25.66 10.23
C ARG A 104 -10.78 26.20 8.80
N ARG A 105 -9.86 25.86 7.89
CA ARG A 105 -9.89 26.37 6.51
C ARG A 105 -10.95 25.70 5.65
N HIS A 106 -11.19 24.40 5.86
CA HIS A 106 -11.99 23.60 4.94
C HIS A 106 -13.27 23.01 5.53
N GLY A 107 -13.50 23.13 6.86
CA GLY A 107 -14.74 22.71 7.50
C GLY A 107 -14.95 21.18 7.46
N GLY A 108 -14.36 20.45 8.40
CA GLY A 108 -14.57 19.01 8.54
C GLY A 108 -13.43 18.29 9.27
N PRO A 109 -13.55 16.98 9.52
CA PRO A 109 -12.49 16.20 10.15
C PRO A 109 -11.31 16.02 9.19
N VAL A 110 -10.09 16.27 9.67
CA VAL A 110 -8.87 15.90 8.93
C VAL A 110 -8.59 14.42 9.11
N ARG A 111 -8.30 13.72 8.00
CA ARG A 111 -7.90 12.31 8.01
C ARG A 111 -6.49 12.17 7.48
N VAL A 112 -5.58 11.78 8.36
CA VAL A 112 -4.18 11.52 8.01
C VAL A 112 -4.01 10.03 7.76
N GLY A 113 -3.25 9.66 6.74
CA GLY A 113 -2.94 8.25 6.50
C GLY A 113 -1.67 8.04 5.71
N GLU A 114 -1.42 6.78 5.39
CA GLU A 114 -0.37 6.35 4.48
C GLU A 114 -0.83 5.11 3.69
N ALA A 115 -0.05 4.72 2.68
CA ALA A 115 -0.32 3.59 1.79
C ALA A 115 0.91 2.68 1.63
N ALA A 116 1.11 1.75 2.57
CA ALA A 116 2.16 0.73 2.54
C ALA A 116 1.56 -0.66 2.22
N PRO A 117 1.60 -1.09 0.95
CA PRO A 117 0.92 -2.31 0.51
C PRO A 117 1.55 -3.62 1.00
N LEU A 118 2.77 -3.58 1.53
CA LEU A 118 3.44 -4.74 2.11
C LEU A 118 2.95 -4.99 3.56
N TYR A 119 2.32 -4.01 4.23
CA TYR A 119 1.72 -4.21 5.57
C TYR A 119 0.78 -5.42 5.57
N MET A 120 -0.13 -5.54 4.60
CA MET A 120 -1.05 -6.68 4.54
C MET A 120 -0.33 -8.03 4.55
N PHE A 121 0.82 -8.15 3.89
CA PHE A 121 1.54 -9.41 3.69
C PHE A 121 2.60 -9.69 4.78
N HIS A 122 3.09 -8.65 5.45
CA HIS A 122 4.14 -8.79 6.45
C HIS A 122 3.61 -9.51 7.71
N PRO A 123 4.29 -10.59 8.18
CA PRO A 123 3.75 -11.49 9.23
C PRO A 123 3.42 -10.79 10.55
N LEU A 124 4.19 -9.75 10.91
CA LEU A 124 4.03 -9.03 12.19
C LEU A 124 3.27 -7.71 12.08
N ALA A 125 2.91 -7.26 10.87
CA ALA A 125 2.37 -5.90 10.70
C ALA A 125 1.00 -5.73 11.36
N ALA A 126 0.09 -6.71 11.21
CA ALA A 126 -1.23 -6.65 11.84
C ALA A 126 -1.15 -6.52 13.36
N GLN A 127 -0.25 -7.29 14.00
CA GLN A 127 -0.01 -7.22 15.44
C GLN A 127 0.54 -5.86 15.86
N ARG A 128 1.55 -5.34 15.15
CA ARG A 128 2.15 -4.04 15.46
C ARG A 128 1.14 -2.89 15.31
N VAL A 129 0.34 -2.91 14.25
CA VAL A 129 -0.70 -1.90 14.04
C VAL A 129 -1.76 -1.98 15.11
N ALA A 130 -2.23 -3.17 15.49
CA ALA A 130 -3.25 -3.31 16.54
C ALA A 130 -2.74 -2.83 17.91
N ALA A 131 -1.47 -3.10 18.22
CA ALA A 131 -0.86 -2.63 19.46
C ALA A 131 -0.73 -1.09 19.52
N LEU A 132 -0.38 -0.45 18.40
CA LEU A 132 -0.14 1.00 18.35
C LEU A 132 -1.39 1.83 18.06
N MET A 133 -2.30 1.31 17.22
CA MET A 133 -3.44 2.03 16.65
C MET A 133 -4.68 1.12 16.54
N PRO A 134 -5.26 0.65 17.67
CA PRO A 134 -6.35 -0.32 17.67
C PRO A 134 -7.64 0.17 16.98
N THR A 135 -7.80 1.49 16.80
CA THR A 135 -8.99 2.10 16.18
C THR A 135 -8.75 2.61 14.76
N VAL A 136 -7.59 2.33 14.16
CA VAL A 136 -7.26 2.79 12.81
C VAL A 136 -8.22 2.20 11.77
N ARG A 137 -8.52 2.97 10.72
CA ARG A 137 -9.24 2.45 9.56
C ARG A 137 -8.28 1.82 8.56
N LEU A 138 -8.61 0.63 8.08
CA LEU A 138 -7.80 -0.15 7.17
C LEU A 138 -8.49 -0.19 5.81
N ILE A 139 -7.74 0.06 4.75
CA ILE A 139 -8.21 0.00 3.37
C ILE A 139 -7.38 -1.04 2.62
N VAL A 140 -8.07 -1.94 1.95
CA VAL A 140 -7.49 -3.05 1.19
C VAL A 140 -8.03 -3.00 -0.23
N LEU A 141 -7.15 -2.96 -1.21
CA LEU A 141 -7.48 -3.19 -2.61
C LEU A 141 -7.04 -4.60 -3.03
N LEU A 142 -8.00 -5.43 -3.42
CA LEU A 142 -7.78 -6.78 -3.89
C LEU A 142 -7.94 -6.81 -5.41
N ARG A 143 -6.95 -7.33 -6.12
CA ARG A 143 -6.94 -7.48 -7.58
C ARG A 143 -7.02 -8.96 -7.90
N ASP A 144 -7.42 -9.34 -9.11
CA ASP A 144 -7.19 -10.68 -9.62
C ASP A 144 -5.75 -11.14 -9.26
N PRO A 145 -5.59 -12.22 -8.48
CA PRO A 145 -4.29 -12.64 -7.99
C PRO A 145 -3.34 -13.09 -9.11
N VAL A 146 -3.84 -13.54 -10.26
CA VAL A 146 -3.06 -13.85 -11.46
C VAL A 146 -2.47 -12.56 -12.03
N GLU A 147 -3.33 -11.58 -12.30
CA GLU A 147 -2.93 -10.28 -12.85
C GLU A 147 -2.03 -9.50 -11.89
N ARG A 148 -2.28 -9.62 -10.58
CA ARG A 148 -1.44 -9.02 -9.54
C ARG A 148 -0.04 -9.65 -9.54
N ALA A 149 0.06 -10.98 -9.60
CA ALA A 149 1.34 -11.69 -9.64
C ALA A 149 2.14 -11.27 -10.89
N TYR A 150 1.52 -11.29 -12.06
CA TYR A 150 2.16 -10.87 -13.31
C TYR A 150 2.58 -9.39 -13.28
N SER A 151 1.74 -8.52 -12.72
CA SER A 151 2.07 -7.11 -12.54
C SER A 151 3.24 -6.89 -11.56
N HIS A 152 3.40 -7.76 -10.55
CA HIS A 152 4.51 -7.69 -9.60
C HIS A 152 5.82 -8.10 -10.28
N TRP A 153 5.84 -9.22 -10.99
CA TRP A 153 6.99 -9.66 -11.77
C TRP A 153 7.43 -8.59 -12.79
N LYS A 154 6.50 -8.03 -13.59
CA LYS A 154 6.82 -6.95 -14.54
C LYS A 154 7.47 -5.74 -13.87
N GLU A 155 6.97 -5.39 -12.69
CA GLU A 155 7.49 -4.27 -11.94
C GLU A 155 8.91 -4.55 -11.42
N ARG A 156 9.22 -5.76 -10.99
CA ARG A 156 10.60 -6.17 -10.63
C ARG A 156 11.52 -6.24 -11.84
N ARG A 157 11.06 -6.75 -12.99
CA ARG A 157 11.79 -6.72 -14.27
C ARG A 157 12.18 -5.32 -14.69
N THR A 158 11.20 -4.39 -14.66
CA THR A 158 11.42 -2.99 -15.03
C THR A 158 12.50 -2.32 -14.18
N HIS A 159 12.56 -2.66 -12.89
CA HIS A 159 13.56 -2.10 -11.98
C HIS A 159 14.89 -2.88 -11.97
N GLY A 160 15.08 -3.87 -12.87
CA GLY A 160 16.31 -4.65 -12.97
C GLY A 160 16.53 -5.64 -11.82
N VAL A 161 15.49 -5.98 -11.05
CA VAL A 161 15.58 -6.87 -9.89
C VAL A 161 15.36 -8.34 -10.25
N GLU A 162 14.39 -8.62 -11.12
CA GLU A 162 14.05 -9.99 -11.53
C GLU A 162 14.79 -10.33 -12.83
N PRO A 163 15.76 -11.26 -12.83
CA PRO A 163 16.40 -11.68 -14.07
C PRO A 163 15.58 -12.67 -14.90
N LEU A 164 14.71 -13.46 -14.26
CA LEU A 164 13.99 -14.58 -14.89
C LEU A 164 12.74 -14.13 -15.65
N ASP A 165 12.31 -14.96 -16.60
CA ASP A 165 10.97 -14.82 -17.16
C ASP A 165 9.89 -15.15 -16.12
N PHE A 166 8.61 -15.00 -16.47
CA PHE A 166 7.57 -15.17 -15.45
C PHE A 166 7.37 -16.62 -15.00
N ALA A 167 7.49 -17.59 -15.91
CA ALA A 167 7.30 -19.00 -15.57
C ALA A 167 8.45 -19.49 -14.69
N ASP A 168 9.69 -19.21 -15.09
CA ASP A 168 10.89 -19.53 -14.32
C ASP A 168 10.90 -18.80 -12.98
N ALA A 169 10.42 -17.55 -12.94
CA ALA A 169 10.33 -16.81 -11.70
C ALA A 169 9.37 -17.45 -10.69
N LEU A 170 8.23 -17.96 -11.16
CA LEU A 170 7.26 -18.68 -10.34
C LEU A 170 7.83 -20.02 -9.85
N ALA A 171 8.55 -20.75 -10.70
CA ALA A 171 9.19 -22.01 -10.33
C ALA A 171 10.26 -21.80 -9.24
N ALA A 172 11.06 -20.73 -9.36
CA ALA A 172 12.12 -20.40 -8.40
C ALA A 172 11.62 -19.69 -7.12
N GLU A 173 10.34 -19.31 -7.03
CA GLU A 173 9.82 -18.52 -5.91
C GLU A 173 9.98 -19.23 -4.56
N GLN A 174 9.66 -20.53 -4.51
CA GLN A 174 9.71 -21.30 -3.26
C GLN A 174 11.13 -21.37 -2.70
N GLU A 175 12.12 -21.65 -3.54
CA GLU A 175 13.53 -21.70 -3.14
C GLU A 175 14.03 -20.30 -2.72
N ARG A 176 13.75 -19.26 -3.52
CA ARG A 176 14.21 -17.89 -3.26
C ARG A 176 13.61 -17.26 -2.00
N THR A 177 12.52 -17.80 -1.48
CA THR A 177 11.79 -17.22 -0.33
C THR A 177 11.68 -18.17 0.87
N ALA A 178 12.34 -19.33 0.79
CA ALA A 178 12.32 -20.35 1.83
C ALA A 178 12.84 -19.79 3.17
N GLY A 179 12.06 -19.97 4.24
CA GLY A 179 12.45 -19.56 5.59
C GLY A 179 12.37 -18.04 5.87
N GLU A 180 12.13 -17.21 4.86
CA GLU A 180 12.13 -15.75 5.03
C GLU A 180 10.98 -15.26 5.92
N ARG A 181 9.83 -15.94 5.88
CA ARG A 181 8.70 -15.62 6.77
C ARG A 181 9.05 -15.90 8.23
N GLU A 182 9.62 -17.08 8.49
CA GLU A 182 10.02 -17.55 9.82
C GLU A 182 11.12 -16.64 10.37
N ARG A 183 12.08 -16.27 9.52
CA ARG A 183 13.13 -15.31 9.85
C ARG A 183 12.56 -13.94 10.25
N LEU A 184 11.61 -13.39 9.50
CA LEU A 184 10.96 -12.11 9.84
C LEU A 184 10.21 -12.17 11.18
N ILE A 185 9.76 -13.35 11.61
CA ILE A 185 9.13 -13.56 12.91
C ILE A 185 10.19 -13.67 14.02
N ALA A 186 11.27 -14.42 13.77
CA ALA A 186 12.37 -14.63 14.72
C ALA A 186 13.25 -13.39 14.93
N GLU A 187 13.40 -12.57 13.89
CA GLU A 187 14.15 -11.31 13.87
C GLU A 187 13.20 -10.15 13.52
N PRO A 188 12.35 -9.67 14.46
CA PRO A 188 11.30 -8.70 14.15
C PRO A 188 11.80 -7.37 13.57
N GLU A 189 13.04 -6.98 13.82
CA GLU A 189 13.60 -5.71 13.33
C GLU A 189 14.20 -5.82 11.92
N SER A 190 14.29 -7.04 11.38
CA SER A 190 14.86 -7.31 10.07
C SER A 190 13.91 -6.94 8.92
N PHE A 191 14.49 -6.77 7.74
CA PHE A 191 13.76 -6.63 6.48
C PHE A 191 14.30 -7.67 5.49
N SER A 192 13.40 -8.37 4.81
CA SER A 192 13.75 -9.39 3.81
C SER A 192 13.43 -8.89 2.40
N GLU A 193 14.49 -8.60 1.64
CA GLU A 193 14.39 -8.29 0.22
C GLU A 193 13.79 -9.45 -0.59
N PRO A 194 14.21 -10.72 -0.40
CA PRO A 194 13.58 -11.84 -1.11
C PRO A 194 12.08 -11.97 -0.82
N PHE A 195 11.68 -11.78 0.44
CA PHE A 195 10.26 -11.78 0.82
C PHE A 195 9.49 -10.63 0.16
N ASP A 196 10.10 -9.44 -0.01
CA ASP A 196 9.46 -8.36 -0.74
C ASP A 196 9.43 -8.58 -2.27
N TRP A 197 10.52 -9.07 -2.83
CA TRP A 197 10.78 -9.01 -4.27
C TRP A 197 10.31 -10.23 -5.05
N TYR A 198 10.37 -11.43 -4.47
CA TYR A 198 10.17 -12.68 -5.22
C TYR A 198 8.90 -13.44 -4.87
N THR A 199 8.09 -12.95 -3.93
CA THR A 199 6.78 -13.54 -3.59
C THR A 199 5.70 -13.13 -4.60
N TYR A 200 5.70 -13.76 -5.79
CA TYR A 200 4.73 -13.52 -6.84
C TYR A 200 3.44 -14.29 -6.61
N ARG A 201 3.50 -15.60 -6.38
CA ARG A 201 2.38 -16.52 -6.17
C ARG A 201 1.83 -16.43 -4.76
N ALA A 202 2.69 -16.47 -3.74
CA ALA A 202 2.28 -16.53 -2.33
C ALA A 202 1.43 -15.31 -1.89
N ARG A 203 1.72 -14.11 -2.43
CA ARG A 203 0.96 -12.88 -2.14
C ARG A 203 -0.49 -12.90 -2.62
N GLY A 204 -0.82 -13.75 -3.58
CA GLY A 204 -2.18 -13.88 -4.11
C GLY A 204 -3.12 -14.66 -3.20
N ARG A 205 -2.60 -15.37 -2.20
CA ARG A 205 -3.39 -16.10 -1.20
C ARG A 205 -3.95 -15.15 -0.14
N TYR A 206 -4.79 -14.21 -0.57
CA TYR A 206 -5.15 -13.02 0.23
C TYR A 206 -5.72 -13.33 1.60
N LEU A 207 -6.51 -14.40 1.74
CA LEU A 207 -7.12 -14.78 3.00
C LEU A 207 -6.07 -15.06 4.08
N GLU A 208 -4.99 -15.77 3.75
CA GLU A 208 -3.88 -16.05 4.67
C GLU A 208 -3.28 -14.77 5.28
N HIS A 209 -3.26 -13.70 4.49
CA HIS A 209 -2.65 -12.43 4.84
C HIS A 209 -3.64 -11.46 5.49
N LEU A 210 -4.95 -11.63 5.23
CA LEU A 210 -6.01 -10.82 5.84
C LEU A 210 -6.47 -11.36 7.18
N GLU A 211 -6.42 -12.67 7.43
CA GLU A 211 -6.93 -13.25 8.67
C GLU A 211 -6.31 -12.61 9.94
N PRO A 212 -5.00 -12.31 10.00
CA PRO A 212 -4.41 -11.60 11.14
C PRO A 212 -5.01 -10.21 11.40
N TRP A 213 -5.52 -9.54 10.36
CA TRP A 213 -6.20 -8.25 10.45
C TRP A 213 -7.66 -8.42 10.84
N LEU A 214 -8.36 -9.36 10.20
CA LEU A 214 -9.77 -9.67 10.49
C LEU A 214 -9.97 -10.13 11.95
N GLY A 215 -8.97 -10.80 12.54
CA GLY A 215 -9.01 -11.22 13.94
C GLY A 215 -8.61 -10.13 14.95
N ARG A 216 -8.17 -8.95 14.50
CA ARG A 216 -7.68 -7.85 15.38
C ARG A 216 -8.47 -6.55 15.28
N PHE A 217 -9.23 -6.38 14.20
CA PHE A 217 -10.00 -5.17 13.95
C PHE A 217 -11.43 -5.52 13.58
N ASP A 218 -12.36 -4.71 14.09
CA ASP A 218 -13.78 -4.85 13.75
C ASP A 218 -14.00 -4.71 12.24
N ARG A 219 -15.05 -5.37 11.73
CA ARG A 219 -15.35 -5.42 10.29
C ARG A 219 -15.55 -4.03 9.70
N GLU A 220 -16.13 -3.10 10.48
CA GLU A 220 -16.43 -1.72 10.12
C GLU A 220 -15.17 -0.85 10.04
N ARG A 221 -14.04 -1.32 10.58
CA ARG A 221 -12.73 -0.68 10.44
C ARG A 221 -11.98 -1.13 9.19
N ILE A 222 -12.51 -2.07 8.41
CA ILE A 222 -11.85 -2.62 7.23
C ILE A 222 -12.68 -2.39 5.98
N LEU A 223 -12.17 -1.59 5.05
CA LEU A 223 -12.76 -1.40 3.73
C LEU A 223 -12.02 -2.29 2.71
N VAL A 224 -12.71 -3.29 2.18
CA VAL A 224 -12.18 -4.16 1.10
C VAL A 224 -12.77 -3.73 -0.25
N LEU A 225 -11.93 -3.23 -1.15
CA LEU A 225 -12.26 -2.73 -2.47
C LEU A 225 -11.72 -3.72 -3.54
N PRO A 226 -12.55 -4.21 -4.47
CA PRO A 226 -12.04 -4.80 -5.70
C PRO A 226 -11.27 -3.75 -6.51
N SER A 227 -10.11 -4.12 -7.03
CA SER A 227 -9.27 -3.19 -7.81
C SER A 227 -9.88 -2.93 -9.18
N GLU A 228 -10.60 -3.90 -9.72
CA GLU A 228 -11.32 -3.83 -10.98
C GLU A 228 -12.43 -2.77 -10.93
N ASP A 229 -13.06 -2.57 -9.76
CA ASP A 229 -14.02 -1.49 -9.55
C ASP A 229 -13.33 -0.11 -9.61
N LEU A 230 -12.09 0.01 -9.12
CA LEU A 230 -11.30 1.24 -9.26
C LEU A 230 -10.96 1.53 -10.73
N TYR A 231 -10.76 0.50 -11.55
CA TYR A 231 -10.45 0.65 -12.97
C TYR A 231 -11.69 1.04 -13.78
N ARG A 232 -12.84 0.43 -13.48
CA ARG A 232 -14.12 0.68 -14.15
C ARG A 232 -14.77 1.99 -13.72
N ASP A 233 -14.80 2.25 -12.41
CA ASP A 233 -15.38 3.44 -11.80
C ASP A 233 -14.50 3.97 -10.65
N ALA A 234 -13.47 4.72 -11.05
CA ALA A 234 -12.58 5.38 -10.11
C ALA A 234 -13.32 6.39 -9.21
N ARG A 235 -14.36 7.05 -9.73
CA ARG A 235 -15.12 8.07 -8.99
C ARG A 235 -15.94 7.42 -7.88
N GLY A 236 -16.70 6.36 -8.18
CA GLY A 236 -17.47 5.61 -7.19
C GLY A 236 -16.58 4.97 -6.13
N THR A 237 -15.48 4.35 -6.54
CA THR A 237 -14.51 3.75 -5.60
C THR A 237 -13.90 4.80 -4.66
N TYR A 238 -13.56 5.97 -5.19
CA TYR A 238 -13.07 7.10 -4.40
C TYR A 238 -14.14 7.61 -3.42
N ARG A 239 -15.38 7.83 -3.87
CA ARG A 239 -16.49 8.31 -3.02
C ARG A 239 -16.75 7.35 -1.85
N ARG A 240 -16.78 6.03 -2.12
CA ARG A 240 -16.92 5.00 -1.08
C ARG A 240 -15.80 5.05 -0.05
N THR A 241 -14.58 5.36 -0.50
CA THR A 241 -13.43 5.52 0.38
C THR A 241 -13.52 6.79 1.22
N VAL A 242 -13.94 7.92 0.64
CA VAL A 242 -14.18 9.19 1.33
C VAL A 242 -15.24 9.02 2.43
N GLU A 243 -16.35 8.35 2.10
CA GLU A 243 -17.43 8.04 3.04
C GLU A 243 -16.95 7.15 4.19
N PHE A 244 -16.23 6.06 3.88
CA PHE A 244 -15.66 5.18 4.90
C PHE A 244 -14.71 5.91 5.87
N LEU A 245 -13.97 6.91 5.38
CA LEU A 245 -13.12 7.77 6.20
C LEU A 245 -13.90 8.84 6.98
N GLY A 246 -15.22 8.97 6.76
CA GLY A 246 -16.06 10.00 7.36
C GLY A 246 -15.64 11.41 6.95
N LEU A 247 -15.13 11.56 5.73
CA LEU A 247 -14.79 12.85 5.13
C LEU A 247 -16.03 13.47 4.47
N PRO A 248 -16.16 14.81 4.42
CA PRO A 248 -17.22 15.44 3.66
C PRO A 248 -17.10 15.07 2.18
N PRO A 249 -18.22 14.98 1.44
CA PRO A 249 -18.17 14.75 0.01
C PRO A 249 -17.31 15.81 -0.69
N HIS A 250 -16.39 15.35 -1.52
CA HIS A 250 -15.56 16.19 -2.38
C HIS A 250 -15.37 15.43 -3.67
N ASP A 251 -15.55 16.11 -4.80
CA ASP A 251 -15.43 15.47 -6.10
C ASP A 251 -14.18 15.93 -6.81
N LEU A 252 -13.53 15.01 -7.54
CA LEU A 252 -12.30 15.31 -8.27
C LEU A 252 -12.61 15.65 -9.73
N PRO A 253 -11.87 16.59 -10.34
CA PRO A 253 -12.06 16.96 -11.73
C PRO A 253 -11.71 15.82 -12.68
N ALA A 254 -10.70 15.01 -12.33
CA ALA A 254 -10.26 13.87 -13.13
C ALA A 254 -9.63 12.77 -12.27
N PHE A 255 -9.79 11.53 -12.72
CA PHE A 255 -9.16 10.34 -12.15
C PHE A 255 -8.07 9.83 -13.10
N LYS A 256 -6.87 10.41 -12.99
CA LYS A 256 -5.74 10.00 -13.83
C LYS A 256 -5.31 8.57 -13.48
N VAL A 257 -5.27 7.70 -14.49
CA VAL A 257 -4.70 6.36 -14.33
C VAL A 257 -3.18 6.47 -14.14
N TYR A 258 -2.68 5.87 -13.06
CA TYR A 258 -1.24 5.80 -12.76
C TYR A 258 -0.71 4.39 -13.02
N ASN A 259 0.49 4.31 -13.59
CA ASN A 259 1.19 3.05 -13.87
C ASN A 259 0.51 2.12 -14.89
N ASP A 260 -0.33 2.68 -15.76
CA ASP A 260 -0.80 1.96 -16.95
C ASP A 260 0.32 1.91 -17.99
N ARG A 261 0.84 0.72 -18.24
CA ARG A 261 1.87 0.46 -19.25
C ARG A 261 1.38 -0.70 -20.10
N ARG A 262 1.27 -0.47 -21.41
CA ARG A 262 1.04 -1.53 -22.39
C ARG A 262 2.11 -2.61 -22.21
N SER A 263 1.70 -3.86 -22.11
CA SER A 263 2.59 -4.99 -21.83
C SER A 263 2.27 -6.17 -22.71
N VAL A 264 3.27 -7.04 -22.90
CA VAL A 264 3.10 -8.38 -23.45
C VAL A 264 1.99 -9.10 -22.65
N PRO A 265 1.03 -9.75 -23.32
CA PRO A 265 0.04 -10.57 -22.65
C PRO A 265 0.70 -11.72 -21.87
N LEU A 266 0.10 -12.09 -20.74
CA LEU A 266 0.47 -13.30 -20.03
C LEU A 266 0.15 -14.52 -20.90
N GLU A 267 1.09 -15.46 -21.00
CA GLU A 267 0.91 -16.73 -21.72
C GLU A 267 -0.30 -17.50 -21.20
N ALA A 268 -1.10 -18.06 -22.12
CA ALA A 268 -2.38 -18.69 -21.79
C ALA A 268 -2.22 -19.88 -20.83
N GLN A 269 -1.16 -20.67 -21.00
CA GLN A 269 -0.88 -21.83 -20.15
C GLN A 269 -0.56 -21.41 -18.71
N VAL A 270 0.35 -20.45 -18.52
CA VAL A 270 0.70 -19.91 -17.19
C VAL A 270 -0.51 -19.25 -16.52
N ARG A 271 -1.34 -18.54 -17.30
CA ARG A 271 -2.61 -18.00 -16.81
C ARG A 271 -3.52 -19.11 -16.29
N ALA A 272 -3.75 -20.16 -17.08
CA ALA A 272 -4.62 -21.27 -16.69
C ALA A 272 -4.13 -21.97 -15.41
N GLU A 273 -2.81 -22.21 -15.31
CA GLU A 273 -2.19 -22.79 -14.10
C GLU A 273 -2.44 -21.92 -12.86
N LEU A 274 -2.16 -20.62 -12.94
CA LEU A 274 -2.36 -19.71 -11.82
C LEU A 274 -3.83 -19.54 -11.46
N THR A 275 -4.73 -19.50 -12.45
CA THR A 275 -6.17 -19.46 -12.21
C THR A 275 -6.63 -20.68 -11.43
N GLU A 276 -6.18 -21.88 -11.83
CA GLU A 276 -6.50 -23.11 -11.11
C GLU A 276 -5.92 -23.11 -9.70
N TYR A 277 -4.66 -22.70 -9.57
CA TYR A 277 -3.97 -22.56 -8.29
C TYR A 277 -4.73 -21.66 -7.32
N TYR A 278 -5.21 -20.49 -7.76
CA TYR A 278 -5.91 -19.55 -6.89
C TYR A 278 -7.38 -19.88 -6.66
N ARG A 279 -8.00 -20.76 -7.46
CA ARG A 279 -9.43 -21.11 -7.35
C ARG A 279 -9.87 -21.45 -5.91
N PRO A 280 -9.23 -22.37 -5.17
CA PRO A 280 -9.63 -22.66 -3.78
C PRO A 280 -9.39 -21.48 -2.83
N HIS A 281 -8.29 -20.74 -2.99
CA HIS A 281 -7.99 -19.57 -2.16
C HIS A 281 -9.02 -18.44 -2.35
N ASN A 282 -9.46 -18.23 -3.59
CA ASN A 282 -10.45 -17.21 -3.95
C ASN A 282 -11.84 -17.60 -3.43
N ALA A 283 -12.20 -18.89 -3.51
CA ALA A 283 -13.45 -19.39 -2.94
C ALA A 283 -13.51 -19.16 -1.42
N ALA A 284 -12.45 -19.54 -0.69
CA ALA A 284 -12.36 -19.33 0.75
C ALA A 284 -12.42 -17.85 1.14
N LEU A 285 -11.74 -16.98 0.38
CA LEU A 285 -11.78 -15.53 0.58
C LEU A 285 -13.19 -14.95 0.40
N ARG A 286 -13.90 -15.33 -0.67
CA ARG A 286 -15.28 -14.89 -0.92
C ARG A 286 -16.20 -15.30 0.22
N GLN A 287 -16.10 -16.56 0.64
CA GLN A 287 -16.87 -17.08 1.78
C GLN A 287 -16.57 -16.30 3.07
N ARG A 288 -15.29 -16.04 3.37
CA ARG A 288 -14.88 -15.34 4.59
C ARG A 288 -15.37 -13.89 4.64
N LEU A 289 -15.30 -13.19 3.51
CA LEU A 289 -15.61 -11.77 3.43
C LEU A 289 -17.09 -11.48 3.16
N GLY A 290 -17.85 -12.47 2.66
CA GLY A 290 -19.21 -12.26 2.18
C GLY A 290 -19.26 -11.26 1.01
N LEU A 291 -18.17 -11.18 0.23
CA LEU A 291 -18.05 -10.27 -0.91
C LEU A 291 -17.96 -11.08 -2.19
N ASP A 292 -18.70 -10.66 -3.19
CA ASP A 292 -18.48 -11.11 -4.54
C ASP A 292 -17.20 -10.45 -5.10
N LEU A 293 -16.17 -11.28 -5.27
CA LEU A 293 -14.87 -10.93 -5.82
C LEU A 293 -14.61 -11.73 -7.11
N ASP A 294 -15.65 -12.01 -7.90
CA ASP A 294 -15.45 -12.75 -9.13
C ASP A 294 -14.65 -11.95 -10.16
N TRP A 295 -13.34 -12.23 -10.19
CA TRP A 295 -12.41 -11.61 -11.13
C TRP A 295 -12.60 -12.10 -12.57
N SER A 296 -13.23 -13.26 -12.77
CA SER A 296 -13.46 -13.81 -14.11
C SER A 296 -14.55 -13.05 -14.88
N GLU A 297 -15.55 -12.51 -14.17
CA GLU A 297 -16.62 -11.68 -14.74
C GLU A 297 -16.28 -10.18 -14.79
N ARG A 298 -15.21 -9.76 -14.10
CA ARG A 298 -14.83 -8.35 -13.94
C ARG A 298 -13.66 -7.91 -14.82
N ALA A 299 -13.33 -8.68 -15.86
CA ALA A 299 -12.31 -8.29 -16.84
C ALA A 299 -12.54 -6.85 -17.34
N PRO A 300 -11.48 -6.04 -17.46
CA PRO A 300 -11.58 -4.66 -17.94
C PRO A 300 -12.02 -4.56 -19.40
#